data_AF-D3AXB6-F1
#
_entry.id   AF-D3AXB6-F1
#
_cell.length_a   1.000
_cell.length_b   1.000
_cell.length_c   1.000
_cell.angle_alpha   90.00
_cell.angle_beta   90.00
_cell.angle_gamma   90.00
#
_symmetry.space_group_name_H-M   'P 1'
#
loop_
_entity.id
_entity.type
_entity.pdbx_description
1 polymer ?
#
loop_
_entity_poly.entity_id
_entity_poly.type
_entity_poly.pdbx_seq_one_letter_code
_entity_poly.pdbx_strand_id
1 'polypeptide(L)'
;MNKLLYLYFISILLFLNVFIYGEVIVYQGVADDPSLETAWKNGALLNQTLAQLQPGDELLFPNVTIYLVGGIIANNLQSVTLRFDGTLIFTDNTHSWPKTENGQVLECFQFNNFVNVTLTSSHQGLLDGQGEAWWGLLGYVEYQENRPRMLSMGNSKDILLENLYFKNSPYWTVWIYNVDGLEIRYSHISNRRNDYDGHDDYNMEAFNTDGFDVTGKNVWIHDCTVWNQDDCIAVKDGSENMLIERVNASGVGLTIGSIGGSDVRNITFRDCYMHKTFKGIYMKFRGDGLITDVLYENIVIYQPEQWATWIGPAQQADNVDICLPAPCSLCWPMIPFAECNMPNNASYIDITLRNIEIIDPKKTGVIIGSETNPMINITFDNVVVQNAPSNYFECKNVQSERKEKKKVIWFKRKLDVVGIIIHISYSYQHQFLFYLLNCSSIIRRINFRVVFIFDSIGLNRFTLEKVRDR
;
A
#
# COMPACT_ATOMS: atom_id res chain seq x y z
N MET A 1 7.30 3.42 71.96
CA MET A 1 8.16 2.48 71.21
C MET A 1 7.34 1.72 70.15
N ASN A 2 6.51 2.43 69.36
CA ASN A 2 5.45 1.79 68.55
C ASN A 2 5.05 2.59 67.29
N LYS A 3 6.02 3.18 66.58
CA LYS A 3 5.78 3.78 65.24
C LYS A 3 6.90 3.52 64.22
N LEU A 4 8.09 3.08 64.64
CA LEU A 4 9.19 2.79 63.73
C LEU A 4 9.15 1.38 63.10
N LEU A 5 8.50 0.39 63.73
CA LEU A 5 8.41 -0.97 63.15
C LEU A 5 7.39 -1.08 62.00
N TYR A 6 6.36 -0.23 61.98
CA TYR A 6 5.33 -0.27 60.95
C TYR A 6 5.81 0.33 59.62
N LEU A 7 6.73 1.30 59.68
CA LEU A 7 7.37 1.90 58.49
C LEU A 7 8.38 0.97 57.82
N TYR A 8 8.99 0.04 58.57
CA TYR A 8 9.88 -0.98 58.01
C TYR A 8 9.14 -2.14 57.32
N PHE A 9 7.89 -2.42 57.71
CA PHE A 9 7.07 -3.43 57.03
C PHE A 9 6.37 -2.89 55.77
N ILE A 10 6.12 -1.58 55.69
CA ILE A 10 5.52 -0.94 54.51
C ILE A 10 6.58 -0.60 53.44
N SER A 11 7.86 -0.41 53.81
CA SER A 11 8.93 -0.16 52.82
C SER A 11 9.44 -1.43 52.11
N ILE A 12 9.18 -2.62 52.63
CA ILE A 12 9.51 -3.89 51.98
C ILE A 12 8.45 -4.29 50.92
N LEU A 13 7.27 -3.65 50.93
CA LEU A 13 6.20 -3.89 49.95
C LEU A 13 6.26 -2.99 48.70
N LEU A 14 7.30 -2.16 48.54
CA LEU A 14 7.39 -1.15 47.47
C LEU A 14 8.58 -1.29 46.51
N PHE A 15 9.38 -2.36 46.61
CA PHE A 15 10.51 -2.59 45.69
C PHE A 15 10.77 -4.07 45.40
N LEU A 16 9.71 -4.89 45.29
CA LEU A 16 9.78 -6.05 44.41
C LEU A 16 9.43 -5.58 43.01
N ASN A 17 10.38 -4.89 42.37
CA ASN A 17 10.53 -5.00 40.93
C ASN A 17 10.90 -6.47 40.71
N VAL A 18 9.87 -7.33 40.64
CA VAL A 18 10.00 -8.62 39.99
C VAL A 18 10.33 -8.23 38.56
N PHE A 19 11.63 -8.21 38.24
CA PHE A 19 12.06 -8.34 36.87
C PHE A 19 11.39 -9.61 36.38
N ILE A 20 10.33 -9.46 35.59
CA ILE A 20 9.74 -10.58 34.87
C ILE A 20 10.81 -10.94 33.85
N TYR A 21 11.72 -11.85 34.23
CA TYR A 21 12.65 -12.47 33.30
C TYR A 21 11.81 -13.41 32.47
N GLY A 22 11.49 -13.01 31.24
CA GLY A 22 10.91 -13.91 30.27
C GLY A 22 11.88 -15.01 29.89
N GLU A 23 11.35 -16.16 29.52
CA GLU A 23 12.15 -17.29 29.05
C GLU A 23 12.27 -17.29 27.53
N VAL A 24 13.40 -17.80 27.02
CA VAL A 24 13.52 -18.12 25.60
C VAL A 24 13.04 -19.55 25.39
N ILE A 25 11.86 -19.68 24.79
CA ILE A 25 11.19 -20.94 24.48
C ILE A 25 11.52 -21.30 23.04
N VAL A 26 12.31 -22.36 22.84
CA VAL A 26 12.62 -22.85 21.49
C VAL A 26 11.48 -23.76 21.03
N TYR A 27 10.83 -23.41 19.92
CA TYR A 27 9.74 -24.20 19.35
C TYR A 27 10.23 -25.61 18.95
N GLN A 28 9.52 -26.63 19.43
CA GLN A 28 9.91 -28.06 19.32
C GLN A 28 9.15 -28.80 18.19
N GLY A 29 8.76 -28.10 17.12
CA GLY A 29 8.15 -28.74 15.95
C GLY A 29 9.09 -29.77 15.31
N VAL A 30 8.52 -30.80 14.71
CA VAL A 30 9.27 -31.78 13.91
C VAL A 30 9.74 -31.08 12.65
N ALA A 31 11.06 -31.02 12.48
CA ALA A 31 11.72 -30.37 11.35
C ALA A 31 11.81 -31.28 10.12
N ASP A 32 11.86 -30.66 8.94
CA ASP A 32 12.20 -31.26 7.65
C ASP A 32 11.34 -32.47 7.20
N ASP A 33 10.13 -32.61 7.77
CA ASP A 33 9.14 -33.61 7.38
C ASP A 33 7.89 -32.94 6.79
N PRO A 34 7.71 -32.99 5.45
CA PRO A 34 6.60 -32.35 4.75
C PRO A 34 5.28 -33.13 4.82
N SER A 35 5.23 -34.25 5.56
CA SER A 35 4.01 -35.03 5.65
C SER A 35 2.87 -34.23 6.28
N LEU A 36 1.66 -34.40 5.75
CA LEU A 36 0.47 -33.72 6.25
C LEU A 36 0.22 -34.05 7.74
N GLU A 37 0.51 -35.29 8.16
CA GLU A 37 0.41 -35.69 9.57
C GLU A 37 1.32 -34.86 10.47
N THR A 38 2.57 -34.63 10.06
CA THR A 38 3.52 -33.79 10.79
C THR A 38 3.10 -32.33 10.78
N ALA A 39 2.62 -31.81 9.64
CA ALA A 39 2.12 -30.44 9.55
C ALA A 39 0.98 -30.16 10.55
N TRP A 40 0.03 -31.09 10.71
CA TRP A 40 -1.03 -31.01 11.72
C TRP A 40 -0.49 -31.06 13.15
N LYS A 41 0.44 -31.97 13.45
CA LYS A 41 1.05 -32.08 14.78
C LYS A 41 1.81 -30.82 15.17
N ASN A 42 2.59 -30.26 14.23
CA ASN A 42 3.32 -29.02 14.42
C ASN A 42 2.34 -27.85 14.68
N GLY A 43 1.29 -27.71 13.86
CA GLY A 43 0.29 -26.67 14.07
C GLY A 43 -0.40 -26.74 15.44
N ALA A 44 -0.79 -27.94 15.88
CA ALA A 44 -1.38 -28.14 17.20
C ALA A 44 -0.41 -27.77 18.34
N LEU A 45 0.86 -28.19 18.23
CA LEU A 45 1.90 -27.83 19.20
C LEU A 45 2.16 -26.32 19.24
N LEU A 46 2.14 -25.65 18.08
CA LEU A 46 2.37 -24.22 17.99
C LEU A 46 1.24 -23.44 18.67
N ASN A 47 -0.01 -23.80 18.41
CA ASN A 47 -1.16 -23.22 19.10
C ASN A 47 -1.08 -23.41 20.63
N GLN A 48 -0.68 -24.61 21.09
CA GLN A 48 -0.49 -24.87 22.50
C GLN A 48 0.64 -24.01 23.09
N THR A 49 1.75 -23.86 22.39
CA THR A 49 2.91 -23.08 22.83
C THR A 49 2.56 -21.60 22.93
N LEU A 50 1.92 -21.04 21.90
CA LEU A 50 1.46 -19.65 21.89
C LEU A 50 0.50 -19.34 23.04
N ALA A 51 -0.40 -20.26 23.38
CA ALA A 51 -1.36 -20.09 24.47
C ALA A 51 -0.71 -20.09 25.88
N GLN A 52 0.54 -20.54 26.00
CA GLN A 52 1.26 -20.63 27.27
C GLN A 52 2.23 -19.47 27.51
N LEU A 53 2.55 -18.68 26.46
CA LEU A 53 3.50 -17.57 26.56
C LEU A 53 3.04 -16.54 27.60
N GLN A 54 3.98 -16.12 28.44
CA GLN A 54 3.81 -15.09 29.44
C GLN A 54 4.48 -13.79 29.01
N PRO A 55 4.08 -12.63 29.58
CA PRO A 55 4.78 -11.39 29.34
C PRO A 55 6.27 -11.49 29.62
N GLY A 56 7.08 -11.02 28.67
CA GLY A 56 8.54 -11.10 28.67
C GLY A 56 9.10 -12.26 27.84
N ASP A 57 8.31 -13.30 27.58
CA ASP A 57 8.80 -14.50 26.88
C ASP A 57 9.19 -14.21 25.43
N GLU A 58 10.14 -14.99 24.95
CA GLU A 58 10.52 -15.07 23.55
C GLU A 58 10.25 -16.48 23.01
N LEU A 59 9.40 -16.61 22.00
CA LEU A 59 9.25 -17.85 21.24
C LEU A 59 10.20 -17.82 20.04
N LEU A 60 11.23 -18.67 20.07
CA LEU A 60 12.19 -18.85 18.99
C LEU A 60 11.76 -19.99 18.07
N PHE A 61 11.51 -19.69 16.79
CA PHE A 61 11.49 -20.69 15.72
C PHE A 61 12.93 -20.89 15.23
N PRO A 62 13.57 -22.03 15.53
CA PRO A 62 14.99 -22.24 15.22
C PRO A 62 15.23 -22.31 13.71
N ASN A 63 16.50 -22.15 13.30
CA ASN A 63 16.94 -22.19 11.90
C ASN A 63 16.86 -23.61 11.29
N VAL A 64 15.65 -24.11 11.11
CA VAL A 64 15.25 -25.37 10.48
C VAL A 64 13.97 -25.14 9.66
N THR A 65 13.59 -26.11 8.82
CA THR A 65 12.32 -26.04 8.09
C THR A 65 11.23 -26.75 8.90
N ILE A 66 10.10 -26.08 9.11
CA ILE A 66 8.94 -26.65 9.80
C ILE A 66 7.73 -26.52 8.91
N TYR A 67 7.06 -27.64 8.68
CA TYR A 67 5.82 -27.69 7.92
C TYR A 67 4.64 -27.51 8.86
N LEU A 68 3.67 -26.70 8.42
CA LEU A 68 2.46 -26.34 9.14
C LEU A 68 1.24 -26.50 8.23
N VAL A 69 0.10 -26.69 8.87
CA VAL A 69 -1.19 -26.37 8.27
C VAL A 69 -1.63 -25.00 8.79
N GLY A 70 -2.56 -24.32 8.09
CA GLY A 70 -3.16 -23.09 8.61
C GLY A 70 -3.93 -23.28 9.91
N GLY A 71 -4.55 -22.22 10.41
CA GLY A 71 -5.25 -22.21 11.69
C GLY A 71 -4.33 -22.05 12.89
N ILE A 72 -3.22 -21.31 12.73
CA ILE A 72 -2.40 -20.90 13.87
C ILE A 72 -3.04 -19.66 14.51
N ILE A 73 -3.58 -19.81 15.71
CA ILE A 73 -4.40 -18.81 16.37
C ILE A 73 -3.77 -18.44 17.71
N ALA A 74 -3.57 -17.14 17.94
CA ALA A 74 -3.15 -16.61 19.23
C ALA A 74 -3.93 -15.35 19.58
N ASN A 75 -4.30 -15.22 20.86
CA ASN A 75 -5.09 -14.09 21.32
C ASN A 75 -4.49 -13.54 22.62
N ASN A 76 -4.59 -12.22 22.80
CA ASN A 76 -4.25 -11.54 24.05
C ASN A 76 -2.78 -11.69 24.50
N LEU A 77 -1.84 -11.86 23.56
CA LEU A 77 -0.41 -11.84 23.90
C LEU A 77 0.01 -10.42 24.29
N GLN A 78 0.84 -10.31 25.33
CA GLN A 78 1.31 -9.03 25.84
C GLN A 78 2.79 -9.07 26.14
N SER A 79 3.56 -8.10 25.64
CA SER A 79 5.01 -7.99 25.91
C SER A 79 5.80 -9.26 25.55
N VAL A 80 5.47 -9.90 24.43
CA VAL A 80 6.11 -11.14 23.94
C VAL A 80 6.91 -10.87 22.67
N THR A 81 8.00 -11.60 22.47
CA THR A 81 8.74 -11.63 21.20
C THR A 81 8.51 -12.96 20.48
N LEU A 82 8.14 -12.90 19.21
CA LEU A 82 8.07 -14.06 18.31
C LEU A 82 9.23 -13.94 17.32
N ARG A 83 10.28 -14.74 17.51
CA ARG A 83 11.51 -14.70 16.70
C ARG A 83 11.55 -15.84 15.69
N PHE A 84 11.37 -15.52 14.42
CA PHE A 84 11.35 -16.46 13.31
C PHE A 84 12.74 -16.57 12.67
N ASP A 85 13.63 -17.41 13.18
CA ASP A 85 14.99 -17.58 12.61
C ASP A 85 15.06 -18.68 11.54
N GLY A 86 14.03 -19.53 11.43
CA GLY A 86 13.94 -20.62 10.45
C GLY A 86 12.98 -20.36 9.30
N THR A 87 12.53 -21.47 8.69
CA THR A 87 11.56 -21.48 7.61
C THR A 87 10.28 -22.18 8.06
N LEU A 88 9.15 -21.48 7.98
CA LEU A 88 7.82 -22.06 8.18
C LEU A 88 7.14 -22.19 6.82
N ILE A 89 6.72 -23.40 6.49
CA ILE A 89 6.05 -23.71 5.21
C ILE A 89 4.63 -24.16 5.51
N PHE A 90 3.64 -23.42 5.03
CA PHE A 90 2.26 -23.88 5.03
C PHE A 90 2.04 -24.84 3.86
N THR A 91 1.28 -25.92 4.09
CA THR A 91 1.03 -26.92 3.05
C THR A 91 0.38 -26.32 1.79
N ASP A 92 0.52 -26.97 0.64
CA ASP A 92 -0.18 -26.68 -0.61
C ASP A 92 -1.47 -27.51 -0.77
N ASN A 93 -1.75 -28.42 0.18
CA ASN A 93 -2.93 -29.27 0.16
C ASN A 93 -4.17 -28.50 0.62
N THR A 94 -4.75 -27.75 -0.32
CA THR A 94 -5.92 -26.88 -0.12
C THR A 94 -7.14 -27.61 0.46
N HIS A 95 -7.36 -28.88 0.11
CA HIS A 95 -8.47 -29.69 0.61
C HIS A 95 -8.33 -30.07 2.09
N SER A 96 -7.11 -30.06 2.61
CA SER A 96 -6.81 -30.39 3.99
C SER A 96 -6.80 -29.16 4.91
N TRP A 97 -7.07 -27.96 4.39
CA TRP A 97 -7.07 -26.76 5.21
C TRP A 97 -8.18 -26.78 6.26
N PRO A 98 -7.89 -26.36 7.51
CA PRO A 98 -8.93 -26.18 8.51
C PRO A 98 -9.90 -25.09 8.08
N LYS A 99 -11.17 -25.31 8.42
CA LYS A 99 -12.28 -24.42 8.12
C LYS A 99 -13.11 -24.18 9.37
N THR A 100 -13.76 -23.02 9.43
CA THR A 100 -14.85 -22.78 10.39
C THR A 100 -16.05 -23.66 10.07
N GLU A 101 -17.03 -23.73 10.99
CA GLU A 101 -18.29 -24.46 10.78
C GLU A 101 -19.04 -24.00 9.52
N ASN A 102 -18.90 -22.74 9.14
CA ASN A 102 -19.53 -22.15 7.96
C ASN A 102 -18.72 -22.38 6.67
N GLY A 103 -17.63 -23.14 6.73
CA GLY A 103 -16.79 -23.47 5.58
C GLY A 103 -15.75 -22.40 5.21
N GLN A 104 -15.56 -21.37 6.03
CA GLN A 104 -14.51 -20.37 5.81
C GLN A 104 -13.15 -20.97 6.13
N VAL A 105 -12.21 -20.88 5.19
CA VAL A 105 -10.83 -21.33 5.36
C VAL A 105 -10.14 -20.50 6.44
N LEU A 106 -9.46 -21.15 7.39
CA LEU A 106 -8.71 -20.44 8.43
C LEU A 106 -7.39 -19.90 7.87
N GLU A 107 -7.00 -18.72 8.37
CA GLU A 107 -5.76 -18.04 7.97
C GLU A 107 -4.52 -18.87 8.31
N CYS A 108 -3.37 -18.57 7.71
CA CYS A 108 -2.10 -19.17 8.11
C CYS A 108 -1.78 -18.79 9.57
N PHE A 109 -1.68 -17.49 9.85
CA PHE A 109 -1.66 -16.92 11.20
C PHE A 109 -2.86 -15.99 11.42
N GLN A 110 -3.57 -16.19 12.54
CA GLN A 110 -4.65 -15.32 12.99
C GLN A 110 -4.39 -14.87 14.44
N PHE A 111 -4.00 -13.60 14.58
CA PHE A 111 -3.66 -12.99 15.86
C PHE A 111 -4.67 -11.90 16.24
N ASN A 112 -5.04 -11.82 17.51
CA ASN A 112 -5.92 -10.74 17.99
C ASN A 112 -5.52 -10.22 19.37
N ASN A 113 -5.78 -8.93 19.59
CA ASN A 113 -5.62 -8.25 20.87
C ASN A 113 -4.17 -8.31 21.40
N PHE A 114 -3.18 -8.20 20.51
CA PHE A 114 -1.78 -8.15 20.91
C PHE A 114 -1.43 -6.76 21.45
N VAL A 115 -0.62 -6.69 22.50
CA VAL A 115 -0.15 -5.42 23.07
C VAL A 115 1.35 -5.50 23.32
N ASN A 116 2.14 -4.57 22.76
CA ASN A 116 3.59 -4.56 22.92
C ASN A 116 4.24 -5.89 22.46
N VAL A 117 3.89 -6.37 21.25
CA VAL A 117 4.40 -7.64 20.72
C VAL A 117 5.34 -7.37 19.56
N THR A 118 6.48 -8.07 19.55
CA THR A 118 7.48 -8.01 18.47
C THR A 118 7.46 -9.29 17.66
N LEU A 119 7.34 -9.19 16.34
CA LEU A 119 7.56 -10.25 15.37
C LEU A 119 8.88 -9.93 14.66
N THR A 120 9.91 -10.75 14.84
CA THR A 120 11.26 -10.43 14.36
C THR A 120 11.99 -11.65 13.82
N SER A 121 13.17 -11.43 13.25
CA SER A 121 14.13 -12.45 12.88
C SER A 121 15.55 -11.90 12.97
N SER A 122 16.50 -12.77 13.29
CA SER A 122 17.93 -12.48 13.21
C SER A 122 18.46 -12.60 11.78
N HIS A 123 17.76 -13.34 10.90
CA HIS A 123 18.27 -13.81 9.61
C HIS A 123 17.26 -13.75 8.47
N GLN A 124 16.23 -12.91 8.58
CA GLN A 124 15.14 -12.83 7.60
C GLN A 124 14.42 -14.18 7.39
N GLY A 125 13.95 -14.75 8.50
CA GLY A 125 13.19 -16.00 8.51
C GLY A 125 12.04 -15.99 7.52
N LEU A 126 11.85 -17.15 6.90
CA LEU A 126 10.97 -17.33 5.75
C LEU A 126 9.63 -17.89 6.21
N LEU A 127 8.56 -17.20 5.81
CA LEU A 127 7.18 -17.67 5.92
C LEU A 127 6.67 -17.93 4.49
N ASP A 128 6.63 -19.20 4.08
CA ASP A 128 6.20 -19.62 2.74
C ASP A 128 4.77 -20.18 2.80
N GLY A 129 3.82 -19.50 2.16
CA GLY A 129 2.42 -19.88 2.15
C GLY A 129 2.04 -20.93 1.10
N GLN A 130 2.97 -21.31 0.22
CA GLN A 130 2.72 -22.19 -0.93
C GLN A 130 1.48 -21.81 -1.75
N GLY A 131 1.27 -20.51 -1.94
CA GLY A 131 0.08 -19.91 -2.54
C GLY A 131 -0.24 -20.31 -3.96
N GLU A 132 0.71 -20.90 -4.72
CA GLU A 132 0.48 -21.31 -6.11
C GLU A 132 -0.71 -22.26 -6.25
N ALA A 133 -0.95 -23.14 -5.28
CA ALA A 133 -2.09 -24.05 -5.24
C ALA A 133 -3.46 -23.34 -5.12
N TRP A 134 -3.46 -22.07 -4.72
CA TRP A 134 -4.65 -21.25 -4.49
C TRP A 134 -4.90 -20.20 -5.58
N TRP A 135 -3.94 -19.99 -6.48
CA TRP A 135 -3.97 -18.92 -7.48
C TRP A 135 -4.54 -19.36 -8.83
N GLY A 136 -4.62 -18.41 -9.75
CA GLY A 136 -5.03 -18.62 -11.13
C GLY A 136 -6.53 -18.88 -11.30
N LEU A 137 -6.93 -19.12 -12.55
CA LEU A 137 -8.34 -19.30 -12.89
C LEU A 137 -8.99 -20.48 -12.16
N LEU A 138 -8.26 -21.59 -12.01
CA LEU A 138 -8.78 -22.77 -11.29
C LEU A 138 -8.96 -22.48 -9.80
N GLY A 139 -7.96 -21.86 -9.15
CA GLY A 139 -8.06 -21.44 -7.75
C GLY A 139 -9.19 -20.44 -7.52
N TYR A 140 -9.36 -19.48 -8.44
CA TYR A 140 -10.47 -18.52 -8.37
C TYR A 140 -11.84 -19.19 -8.51
N VAL A 141 -12.00 -20.13 -9.46
CA VAL A 141 -13.27 -20.86 -9.66
C VAL A 141 -13.61 -21.73 -8.45
N GLU A 142 -12.62 -22.37 -7.84
CA GLU A 142 -12.83 -23.29 -6.72
C GLU A 142 -13.02 -22.57 -5.37
N TYR A 143 -12.18 -21.57 -5.08
CA TYR A 143 -12.09 -20.96 -3.76
C TYR A 143 -12.61 -19.52 -3.69
N GLN A 144 -12.64 -18.79 -4.82
CA GLN A 144 -13.03 -17.38 -4.88
C GLN A 144 -12.26 -16.56 -3.82
N GLU A 145 -12.97 -15.81 -2.97
CA GLU A 145 -12.39 -15.02 -1.87
C GLU A 145 -12.10 -15.85 -0.60
N ASN A 146 -12.47 -17.14 -0.57
CA ASN A 146 -12.29 -18.01 0.59
C ASN A 146 -10.89 -18.68 0.58
N ARG A 147 -9.84 -17.86 0.54
CA ARG A 147 -8.42 -18.24 0.54
C ARG A 147 -7.74 -17.69 1.80
N PRO A 148 -6.76 -18.41 2.37
CA PRO A 148 -6.13 -17.99 3.62
C PRO A 148 -5.12 -16.85 3.39
N ARG A 149 -5.20 -15.82 4.22
CA ARG A 149 -4.18 -14.79 4.39
C ARG A 149 -2.95 -15.38 5.09
N MET A 150 -1.78 -14.83 4.83
CA MET A 150 -0.56 -15.31 5.50
C MET A 150 -0.48 -14.83 6.96
N LEU A 151 -0.77 -13.55 7.21
CA LEU A 151 -0.85 -12.99 8.56
C LEU A 151 -2.06 -12.08 8.65
N SER A 152 -2.99 -12.42 9.55
CA SER A 152 -4.12 -11.56 9.94
C SER A 152 -3.97 -11.17 11.40
N MET A 153 -3.88 -9.88 11.70
CA MET A 153 -3.77 -9.34 13.06
C MET A 153 -4.82 -8.28 13.35
N GLY A 154 -5.66 -8.49 14.36
CA GLY A 154 -6.75 -7.59 14.71
C GLY A 154 -6.58 -6.89 16.07
N ASN A 155 -7.11 -5.67 16.17
CA ASN A 155 -7.36 -4.98 17.45
C ASN A 155 -6.12 -4.90 18.36
N SER A 156 -4.96 -4.62 17.77
CA SER A 156 -3.67 -4.73 18.46
C SER A 156 -3.02 -3.36 18.67
N LYS A 157 -2.06 -3.27 19.59
CA LYS A 157 -1.43 -2.01 19.99
C LYS A 157 0.08 -2.20 20.20
N ASP A 158 0.87 -1.20 19.79
CA ASP A 158 2.32 -1.17 19.99
C ASP A 158 2.98 -2.43 19.40
N ILE A 159 2.84 -2.61 18.09
CA ILE A 159 3.35 -3.79 17.37
C ILE A 159 4.60 -3.43 16.56
N LEU A 160 5.63 -4.26 16.67
CA LEU A 160 6.80 -4.22 15.80
C LEU A 160 6.83 -5.49 14.93
N LEU A 161 6.87 -5.32 13.62
CA LEU A 161 7.13 -6.39 12.65
C LEU A 161 8.41 -6.05 11.89
N GLU A 162 9.46 -6.84 12.05
CA GLU A 162 10.72 -6.54 11.39
C GLU A 162 11.48 -7.77 10.90
N ASN A 163 12.31 -7.56 9.87
CA ASN A 163 13.22 -8.59 9.36
C ASN A 163 12.51 -9.90 8.99
N LEU A 164 11.30 -9.87 8.43
CA LEU A 164 10.61 -11.09 7.99
C LEU A 164 10.55 -11.17 6.47
N TYR A 165 10.61 -12.40 5.94
CA TYR A 165 10.38 -12.65 4.53
C TYR A 165 9.11 -13.49 4.34
N PHE A 166 8.08 -12.86 3.77
CA PHE A 166 6.84 -13.53 3.35
C PHE A 166 6.94 -13.91 1.88
N LYS A 167 6.61 -15.16 1.57
CA LYS A 167 6.69 -15.69 0.22
C LYS A 167 5.45 -16.49 -0.12
N ASN A 168 4.95 -16.33 -1.34
CA ASN A 168 3.84 -17.10 -1.89
C ASN A 168 2.59 -17.12 -0.98
N SER A 169 2.10 -15.95 -0.59
CA SER A 169 0.84 -15.87 0.16
C SER A 169 -0.35 -16.37 -0.68
N PRO A 170 -1.23 -17.24 -0.16
CA PRO A 170 -2.42 -17.70 -0.89
C PRO A 170 -3.43 -16.60 -1.26
N TYR A 171 -3.49 -15.56 -0.43
CA TYR A 171 -4.34 -14.37 -0.56
C TYR A 171 -3.58 -13.13 -0.04
N TRP A 172 -4.25 -12.14 0.58
CA TRP A 172 -3.58 -10.99 1.21
C TRP A 172 -2.45 -11.47 2.14
N THR A 173 -1.27 -10.85 2.02
CA THR A 173 -0.07 -11.32 2.73
C THR A 173 -0.12 -10.92 4.18
N VAL A 174 -0.16 -9.62 4.46
CA VAL A 174 -0.20 -9.07 5.82
C VAL A 174 -1.41 -8.15 5.93
N TRP A 175 -2.40 -8.59 6.71
CA TRP A 175 -3.60 -7.82 7.03
C TRP A 175 -3.59 -7.45 8.51
N ILE A 176 -3.34 -6.18 8.82
CA ILE A 176 -3.37 -5.68 10.20
C ILE A 176 -4.49 -4.64 10.33
N TYR A 177 -5.50 -4.93 11.15
CA TYR A 177 -6.68 -4.08 11.25
C TYR A 177 -6.95 -3.58 12.67
N ASN A 178 -7.46 -2.36 12.74
CA ASN A 178 -7.76 -1.64 13.98
C ASN A 178 -6.54 -1.57 14.92
N VAL A 179 -5.38 -1.18 14.36
CA VAL A 179 -4.12 -1.06 15.12
C VAL A 179 -3.92 0.36 15.67
N ASP A 180 -3.24 0.48 16.81
CA ASP A 180 -2.74 1.76 17.33
C ASP A 180 -1.27 1.62 17.70
N GLY A 181 -0.38 2.22 16.91
CA GLY A 181 1.06 2.02 17.06
C GLY A 181 1.51 0.73 16.35
N LEU A 182 1.97 0.88 15.12
CA LEU A 182 2.54 -0.20 14.31
C LEU A 182 3.81 0.29 13.61
N GLU A 183 4.89 -0.46 13.75
CA GLU A 183 6.10 -0.30 12.94
C GLU A 183 6.35 -1.57 12.13
N ILE A 184 6.46 -1.43 10.80
CA ILE A 184 6.87 -2.50 9.89
C ILE A 184 8.18 -2.08 9.23
N ARG A 185 9.25 -2.87 9.38
CA ARG A 185 10.55 -2.52 8.80
C ARG A 185 11.39 -3.70 8.31
N TYR A 186 12.30 -3.43 7.36
CA TYR A 186 13.29 -4.41 6.87
C TYR A 186 12.69 -5.75 6.43
N SER A 187 11.44 -5.72 5.97
CA SER A 187 10.65 -6.92 5.65
C SER A 187 10.37 -7.00 4.15
N HIS A 188 10.29 -8.24 3.67
CA HIS A 188 10.17 -8.56 2.26
C HIS A 188 8.90 -9.35 1.98
N ILE A 189 8.22 -9.04 0.88
CA ILE A 189 7.12 -9.83 0.34
C ILE A 189 7.46 -10.23 -1.09
N SER A 190 7.33 -11.52 -1.41
CA SER A 190 7.46 -12.03 -2.78
C SER A 190 6.35 -13.03 -3.11
N ASN A 191 5.33 -12.56 -3.80
CA ASN A 191 4.22 -13.36 -4.34
C ASN A 191 4.37 -13.46 -5.86
N ARG A 192 5.51 -14.02 -6.30
CA ARG A 192 5.81 -14.26 -7.71
C ARG A 192 5.21 -15.58 -8.14
N ARG A 193 4.38 -15.56 -9.19
CA ARG A 193 3.97 -16.79 -9.86
C ARG A 193 5.10 -17.38 -10.71
N ASN A 194 5.90 -16.54 -11.33
CA ASN A 194 7.02 -16.92 -12.18
C ASN A 194 8.11 -15.84 -12.16
N ASP A 195 9.20 -16.08 -12.88
CA ASP A 195 10.36 -15.18 -12.95
C ASP A 195 10.16 -13.97 -13.88
N TYR A 196 8.96 -13.76 -14.44
CA TYR A 196 8.70 -12.58 -15.26
C TYR A 196 8.81 -11.31 -14.41
N ASP A 197 9.54 -10.33 -14.95
CA ASP A 197 9.78 -9.04 -14.32
C ASP A 197 8.77 -8.02 -14.86
N GLY A 198 7.50 -8.20 -14.49
CA GLY A 198 6.39 -7.30 -14.84
C GLY A 198 5.01 -7.81 -14.38
N HIS A 199 4.01 -6.96 -14.57
CA HIS A 199 2.58 -7.14 -14.39
C HIS A 199 1.88 -6.70 -15.67
N ASP A 200 1.60 -7.63 -16.57
CA ASP A 200 0.70 -7.39 -17.70
C ASP A 200 -0.65 -8.06 -17.47
N ASP A 201 -1.65 -7.71 -18.28
CA ASP A 201 -3.02 -8.21 -18.15
C ASP A 201 -3.12 -9.75 -18.24
N TYR A 202 -2.08 -10.45 -18.70
CA TYR A 202 -2.03 -11.90 -18.83
C TYR A 202 -1.26 -12.59 -17.70
N ASN A 203 -0.36 -11.89 -17.01
CA ASN A 203 0.50 -12.47 -15.98
C ASN A 203 0.09 -12.06 -14.55
N MET A 204 -1.05 -11.38 -14.37
CA MET A 204 -1.66 -11.13 -13.05
C MET A 204 -2.59 -12.28 -12.64
N GLU A 205 -2.04 -13.43 -12.26
CA GLU A 205 -2.82 -14.63 -11.88
C GLU A 205 -2.76 -14.97 -10.37
N ALA A 206 -1.80 -14.44 -9.63
CA ALA A 206 -1.74 -14.47 -8.17
C ALA A 206 -2.68 -13.40 -7.59
N PHE A 207 -3.97 -13.55 -7.90
CA PHE A 207 -5.03 -12.60 -7.56
C PHE A 207 -5.06 -12.29 -6.06
N ASN A 208 -5.22 -11.01 -5.70
CA ASN A 208 -5.39 -10.57 -4.32
C ASN A 208 -4.25 -10.97 -3.41
N THR A 209 -3.02 -10.89 -3.91
CA THR A 209 -1.81 -11.10 -3.12
C THR A 209 -1.26 -9.80 -2.56
N ASP A 210 -2.14 -8.93 -2.07
CA ASP A 210 -1.83 -7.65 -1.45
C ASP A 210 -0.65 -7.79 -0.45
N GLY A 211 0.22 -6.78 -0.39
CA GLY A 211 1.42 -6.80 0.42
C GLY A 211 1.11 -6.52 1.89
N PHE A 212 1.20 -5.24 2.27
CA PHE A 212 0.83 -4.77 3.61
C PHE A 212 -0.49 -3.99 3.55
N ASP A 213 -1.59 -4.64 3.95
CA ASP A 213 -2.88 -4.03 4.17
C ASP A 213 -3.03 -3.59 5.62
N VAL A 214 -3.36 -2.32 5.86
CA VAL A 214 -3.45 -1.77 7.22
C VAL A 214 -4.68 -0.90 7.43
N THR A 215 -5.34 -1.06 8.59
CA THR A 215 -6.26 -0.06 9.16
C THR A 215 -5.89 0.29 10.59
N GLY A 216 -6.10 1.56 10.97
CA GLY A 216 -5.85 2.03 12.33
C GLY A 216 -5.13 3.36 12.36
N LYS A 217 -4.28 3.57 13.35
CA LYS A 217 -3.57 4.84 13.53
C LYS A 217 -2.16 4.70 14.04
N ASN A 218 -1.36 5.74 13.80
CA ASN A 218 0.03 5.83 14.24
C ASN A 218 0.87 4.67 13.66
N VAL A 219 0.95 4.63 12.34
CA VAL A 219 1.61 3.55 11.60
C VAL A 219 2.84 4.07 10.88
N TRP A 220 3.94 3.32 10.96
CA TRP A 220 5.17 3.57 10.23
C TRP A 220 5.61 2.32 9.48
N ILE A 221 5.63 2.36 8.14
CA ILE A 221 6.10 1.27 7.30
C ILE A 221 7.33 1.77 6.54
N HIS A 222 8.47 1.13 6.70
CA HIS A 222 9.69 1.61 6.04
C HIS A 222 10.73 0.55 5.72
N ASP A 223 11.62 0.87 4.78
CA ASP A 223 12.74 -0.01 4.41
C ASP A 223 12.28 -1.43 4.02
N CYS A 224 11.14 -1.51 3.33
CA CYS A 224 10.51 -2.77 2.91
C CYS A 224 10.59 -2.94 1.38
N THR A 225 10.53 -4.19 0.93
CA THR A 225 10.40 -4.50 -0.50
C THR A 225 9.21 -5.41 -0.73
N VAL A 226 8.34 -5.02 -1.66
CA VAL A 226 7.14 -5.77 -2.02
C VAL A 226 7.16 -6.10 -3.50
N TRP A 227 7.09 -7.39 -3.81
CA TRP A 227 6.75 -7.90 -5.11
C TRP A 227 5.50 -8.76 -5.02
N ASN A 228 4.42 -8.35 -5.68
CA ASN A 228 3.15 -9.08 -5.68
C ASN A 228 2.33 -8.77 -6.94
N GLN A 229 1.08 -9.23 -7.00
CA GLN A 229 0.18 -8.99 -8.14
C GLN A 229 -1.11 -8.26 -7.74
N ASP A 230 -1.11 -7.63 -6.56
CA ASP A 230 -2.16 -6.73 -6.08
C ASP A 230 -1.52 -5.55 -5.31
N ASP A 231 -2.25 -4.80 -4.49
CA ASP A 231 -1.77 -3.59 -3.83
C ASP A 231 -0.46 -3.85 -3.07
N CYS A 232 0.62 -3.09 -3.31
CA CYS A 232 1.89 -3.35 -2.59
C CYS A 232 1.79 -2.90 -1.13
N ILE A 233 1.24 -1.71 -0.92
CA ILE A 233 0.84 -1.16 0.38
C ILE A 233 -0.59 -0.68 0.22
N ALA A 234 -1.49 -1.05 1.12
CA ALA A 234 -2.87 -0.59 1.11
C ALA A 234 -3.28 0.00 2.46
N VAL A 235 -3.44 1.32 2.49
CA VAL A 235 -4.10 2.02 3.60
C VAL A 235 -5.61 1.89 3.39
N LYS A 236 -6.31 1.17 4.27
CA LYS A 236 -7.74 0.88 4.14
C LYS A 236 -8.58 1.79 5.06
N ASP A 237 -9.90 1.52 5.11
CA ASP A 237 -10.91 2.29 5.84
C ASP A 237 -10.53 2.67 7.29
N GLY A 238 -10.84 3.90 7.71
CA GLY A 238 -10.70 4.38 9.09
C GLY A 238 -9.27 4.69 9.53
N SER A 239 -8.37 4.93 8.56
CA SER A 239 -6.93 5.09 8.81
C SER A 239 -6.51 6.53 9.06
N GLU A 240 -5.65 6.78 10.04
CA GLU A 240 -5.07 8.11 10.27
C GLU A 240 -3.62 8.09 10.74
N ASN A 241 -2.85 9.15 10.42
CA ASN A 241 -1.47 9.33 10.88
C ASN A 241 -0.56 8.16 10.48
N MET A 242 -0.36 7.99 9.18
CA MET A 242 0.51 6.93 8.65
C MET A 242 1.65 7.51 7.82
N LEU A 243 2.86 7.01 8.06
CA LEU A 243 4.06 7.30 7.27
C LEU A 243 4.55 6.01 6.62
N ILE A 244 4.65 6.03 5.30
CA ILE A 244 5.19 4.94 4.49
C ILE A 244 6.39 5.50 3.73
N GLU A 245 7.58 4.94 3.91
CA GLU A 245 8.77 5.51 3.29
C GLU A 245 9.88 4.50 2.96
N ARG A 246 10.73 4.81 1.98
CA ARG A 246 11.83 3.91 1.57
C ARG A 246 11.33 2.51 1.19
N VAL A 247 10.22 2.45 0.45
CA VAL A 247 9.63 1.19 -0.04
C VAL A 247 10.00 0.99 -1.51
N ASN A 248 10.48 -0.22 -1.82
CA ASN A 248 10.60 -0.72 -3.18
C ASN A 248 9.35 -1.53 -3.52
N ALA A 249 8.55 -1.08 -4.49
CA ALA A 249 7.26 -1.68 -4.83
C ALA A 249 7.21 -2.16 -6.28
N SER A 250 6.67 -3.36 -6.49
CA SER A 250 6.32 -3.92 -7.80
C SER A 250 5.06 -4.78 -7.66
N GLY A 251 3.96 -4.32 -8.24
CA GLY A 251 2.61 -4.88 -8.08
C GLY A 251 1.57 -3.80 -8.38
N VAL A 252 0.47 -3.72 -7.64
CA VAL A 252 -0.56 -2.67 -7.79
C VAL A 252 -0.32 -1.52 -6.80
N GLY A 253 0.87 -0.94 -6.87
CA GLY A 253 1.08 0.43 -6.42
C GLY A 253 1.12 0.69 -4.92
N LEU A 254 1.23 1.98 -4.60
CA LEU A 254 1.10 2.50 -3.24
C LEU A 254 -0.32 3.05 -3.12
N THR A 255 -1.13 2.35 -2.34
CA THR A 255 -2.58 2.42 -2.43
C THR A 255 -3.23 3.02 -1.18
N ILE A 256 -4.23 3.88 -1.38
CA ILE A 256 -5.25 4.20 -0.37
C ILE A 256 -6.60 3.67 -0.89
N GLY A 257 -7.16 2.70 -0.18
CA GLY A 257 -8.48 2.13 -0.44
C GLY A 257 -8.48 0.67 -0.91
N SER A 258 -9.63 0.15 -1.36
CA SER A 258 -10.85 0.92 -1.62
C SER A 258 -11.57 1.39 -0.35
N ILE A 259 -11.81 2.70 -0.24
CA ILE A 259 -12.56 3.30 0.87
C ILE A 259 -14.05 3.22 0.58
N GLY A 260 -14.85 2.79 1.55
CA GLY A 260 -16.26 2.43 1.32
C GLY A 260 -17.26 2.89 2.37
N GLY A 261 -16.81 3.52 3.45
CA GLY A 261 -17.73 4.06 4.46
C GLY A 261 -17.02 4.74 5.62
N SER A 262 -15.87 5.35 5.38
CA SER A 262 -15.04 5.93 6.43
C SER A 262 -14.16 7.06 5.89
N ASP A 263 -13.48 7.73 6.81
CA ASP A 263 -12.52 8.77 6.49
C ASP A 263 -11.09 8.24 6.66
N VAL A 264 -10.19 8.66 5.76
CA VAL A 264 -8.76 8.43 5.82
C VAL A 264 -8.05 9.78 5.78
N ARG A 265 -7.12 10.02 6.71
CA ARG A 265 -6.46 11.33 6.81
C ARG A 265 -5.01 11.30 7.27
N ASN A 266 -4.24 12.32 6.90
CA ASN A 266 -2.86 12.48 7.31
C ASN A 266 -2.00 11.25 6.96
N ILE A 267 -1.90 10.99 5.66
CA ILE A 267 -1.15 9.86 5.11
C ILE A 267 0.00 10.39 4.26
N THR A 268 1.22 9.96 4.55
CA THR A 268 2.41 10.32 3.77
C THR A 268 3.08 9.08 3.20
N PHE A 269 3.30 9.08 1.89
CA PHE A 269 4.19 8.16 1.19
C PHE A 269 5.42 8.95 0.72
N ARG A 270 6.64 8.53 1.05
CA ARG A 270 7.84 9.23 0.55
C ARG A 270 9.08 8.38 0.29
N ASP A 271 9.95 8.86 -0.58
CA ASP A 271 11.25 8.24 -0.86
C ASP A 271 11.09 6.78 -1.37
N CYS A 272 10.11 6.54 -2.24
CA CYS A 272 9.76 5.21 -2.74
C CYS A 272 10.21 5.01 -4.20
N TYR A 273 10.55 3.77 -4.55
CA TYR A 273 10.83 3.35 -5.91
C TYR A 273 9.79 2.31 -6.36
N MET A 274 9.12 2.59 -7.47
CA MET A 274 8.03 1.76 -8.00
C MET A 274 8.45 1.19 -9.36
N HIS A 275 8.92 -0.06 -9.36
CA HIS A 275 9.41 -0.74 -10.54
C HIS A 275 8.28 -1.50 -11.22
N LYS A 276 8.02 -1.16 -12.48
CA LYS A 276 7.06 -1.84 -13.37
C LYS A 276 5.70 -2.11 -12.75
N THR A 277 5.26 -1.29 -11.80
CA THR A 277 3.98 -1.53 -11.13
C THR A 277 2.82 -1.52 -12.13
N PHE A 278 1.82 -2.36 -11.92
CA PHE A 278 0.60 -2.33 -12.73
C PHE A 278 -0.06 -0.95 -12.61
N LYS A 279 -0.28 -0.49 -11.38
CA LYS A 279 -0.64 0.91 -11.08
C LYS A 279 0.46 1.54 -10.22
N GLY A 280 0.74 2.83 -10.45
CA GLY A 280 1.66 3.60 -9.61
C GLY A 280 0.97 4.09 -8.35
N ILE A 281 0.81 5.41 -8.20
CA ILE A 281 0.00 5.99 -7.13
C ILE A 281 -1.47 5.61 -7.36
N TYR A 282 -2.12 4.97 -6.39
CA TYR A 282 -3.50 4.50 -6.55
C TYR A 282 -4.38 4.88 -5.36
N MET A 283 -5.35 5.77 -5.56
CA MET A 283 -6.37 6.07 -4.55
C MET A 283 -7.74 5.76 -5.11
N LYS A 284 -8.50 4.96 -4.35
CA LYS A 284 -9.73 4.33 -4.83
C LYS A 284 -10.87 4.42 -3.81
N PHE A 285 -12.03 4.89 -4.24
CA PHE A 285 -13.29 4.76 -3.51
C PHE A 285 -14.17 3.68 -4.12
N ARG A 286 -14.72 2.80 -3.29
CA ARG A 286 -15.83 1.89 -3.65
C ARG A 286 -17.18 2.39 -3.17
N GLY A 287 -17.20 3.30 -2.19
CA GLY A 287 -18.41 3.86 -1.58
C GLY A 287 -18.16 5.26 -1.04
N ASP A 288 -18.93 5.65 -0.03
CA ASP A 288 -18.86 6.99 0.56
C ASP A 288 -17.64 7.15 1.48
N GLY A 289 -17.18 8.39 1.67
CA GLY A 289 -16.09 8.70 2.60
C GLY A 289 -15.23 9.90 2.18
N LEU A 290 -14.23 10.21 2.99
CA LEU A 290 -13.27 11.29 2.74
C LEU A 290 -11.84 10.77 2.77
N ILE A 291 -11.04 11.12 1.76
CA ILE A 291 -9.58 10.99 1.80
C ILE A 291 -9.02 12.41 1.84
N THR A 292 -8.33 12.78 2.92
CA THR A 292 -7.81 14.14 3.11
C THR A 292 -6.39 14.19 3.65
N ASP A 293 -5.68 15.30 3.44
CA ASP A 293 -4.32 15.53 3.97
C ASP A 293 -3.35 14.41 3.56
N VAL A 294 -3.20 14.20 2.26
CA VAL A 294 -2.34 13.13 1.72
C VAL A 294 -1.15 13.73 0.98
N LEU A 295 0.04 13.21 1.28
CA LEU A 295 1.29 13.57 0.59
C LEU A 295 1.93 12.33 -0.03
N TYR A 296 2.15 12.35 -1.34
CA TYR A 296 3.12 11.50 -2.01
C TYR A 296 4.34 12.37 -2.36
N GLU A 297 5.54 12.04 -1.89
CA GLU A 297 6.74 12.88 -2.08
C GLU A 297 7.99 12.08 -2.47
N ASN A 298 8.80 12.57 -3.40
CA ASN A 298 10.08 11.94 -3.79
C ASN A 298 9.89 10.48 -4.24
N ILE A 299 9.08 10.25 -5.28
CA ILE A 299 8.77 8.91 -5.77
C ILE A 299 9.17 8.79 -7.23
N VAL A 300 9.86 7.69 -7.56
CA VAL A 300 10.14 7.32 -8.95
C VAL A 300 9.23 6.16 -9.34
N ILE A 301 8.49 6.31 -10.44
CA ILE A 301 7.61 5.29 -11.02
C ILE A 301 8.19 4.91 -12.38
N TYR A 302 8.88 3.78 -12.43
CA TYR A 302 9.61 3.32 -13.61
C TYR A 302 8.81 2.26 -14.37
N GLN A 303 8.51 2.51 -15.64
CA GLN A 303 7.80 1.61 -16.56
C GLN A 303 6.46 1.06 -16.05
N PRO A 304 5.55 1.88 -15.46
CA PRO A 304 4.27 1.37 -14.98
C PRO A 304 3.44 0.79 -16.14
N GLU A 305 2.85 -0.37 -15.90
CA GLU A 305 2.30 -1.23 -16.95
C GLU A 305 0.82 -1.02 -17.24
N GLN A 306 0.10 -0.33 -16.35
CA GLN A 306 -1.23 0.19 -16.61
C GLN A 306 -1.25 1.70 -16.42
N TRP A 307 -1.50 2.20 -15.21
CA TRP A 307 -1.63 3.64 -14.92
C TRP A 307 -0.53 4.10 -13.97
N ALA A 308 0.27 5.10 -14.35
CA ALA A 308 1.25 5.65 -13.41
C ALA A 308 0.59 6.38 -12.22
N THR A 309 -0.60 6.95 -12.41
CA THR A 309 -1.37 7.59 -11.33
C THR A 309 -2.86 7.37 -11.53
N TRP A 310 -3.56 6.95 -10.49
CA TRP A 310 -5.01 6.84 -10.47
C TRP A 310 -5.55 7.39 -9.16
N ILE A 311 -6.40 8.41 -9.23
CA ILE A 311 -7.10 8.99 -8.09
C ILE A 311 -8.57 9.08 -8.47
N GLY A 312 -9.43 8.27 -7.87
CA GLY A 312 -10.84 8.25 -8.25
C GLY A 312 -11.59 7.03 -7.77
N PRO A 313 -12.49 6.46 -8.59
CA PRO A 313 -13.28 5.29 -8.20
C PRO A 313 -12.41 4.03 -8.24
N ALA A 314 -12.78 3.02 -7.48
CA ALA A 314 -12.14 1.73 -7.51
C ALA A 314 -12.38 1.08 -8.88
N GLN A 315 -11.29 0.82 -9.60
CA GLN A 315 -11.28 0.03 -10.82
C GLN A 315 -10.89 -1.40 -10.44
N GLN A 316 -11.89 -2.25 -10.23
CA GLN A 316 -11.75 -3.60 -9.67
C GLN A 316 -12.90 -4.53 -10.14
N ALA A 317 -12.70 -5.85 -9.99
CA ALA A 317 -13.61 -6.89 -10.47
C ALA A 317 -14.76 -7.18 -9.48
N ASP A 318 -15.56 -6.18 -9.11
CA ASP A 318 -16.65 -6.37 -8.13
C ASP A 318 -17.95 -6.91 -8.75
N ASN A 319 -17.94 -7.24 -10.04
CA ASN A 319 -19.09 -7.75 -10.78
C ASN A 319 -18.69 -9.00 -11.57
N VAL A 320 -19.62 -9.96 -11.70
CA VAL A 320 -19.44 -11.17 -12.54
C VAL A 320 -19.10 -10.79 -13.98
N ASP A 321 -19.72 -9.72 -14.49
CA ASP A 321 -19.26 -9.06 -15.71
C ASP A 321 -18.24 -7.97 -15.36
N ILE A 322 -16.96 -8.29 -15.56
CA ILE A 322 -15.82 -7.42 -15.27
C ILE A 322 -15.85 -6.09 -16.04
N CYS A 323 -16.66 -5.98 -17.09
CA CYS A 323 -16.83 -4.76 -17.86
C CYS A 323 -17.97 -3.87 -17.35
N LEU A 324 -18.80 -4.32 -16.41
CA LEU A 324 -19.80 -3.49 -15.75
C LEU A 324 -19.17 -2.63 -14.63
N PRO A 325 -19.66 -1.40 -14.41
CA PRO A 325 -19.13 -0.52 -13.38
C PRO A 325 -19.54 -0.99 -11.97
N ALA A 326 -18.56 -1.10 -11.07
CA ALA A 326 -18.80 -1.30 -9.64
C ALA A 326 -17.60 -0.82 -8.79
N PRO A 327 -17.37 0.49 -8.61
CA PRO A 327 -18.01 1.63 -9.27
C PRO A 327 -17.33 2.05 -10.59
N CYS A 328 -16.14 1.50 -10.89
CA CYS A 328 -15.48 1.67 -12.19
C CYS A 328 -15.11 0.33 -12.83
N SER A 329 -15.48 0.19 -14.10
CA SER A 329 -15.22 -1.02 -14.89
C SER A 329 -13.72 -1.25 -15.10
N LEU A 330 -13.29 -2.52 -15.01
CA LEU A 330 -11.93 -2.91 -15.40
C LEU A 330 -11.65 -2.68 -16.88
N CYS A 331 -12.71 -2.71 -17.70
CA CYS A 331 -12.62 -2.50 -19.15
C CYS A 331 -12.59 -1.01 -19.52
N TRP A 332 -12.75 -0.09 -18.57
CA TRP A 332 -12.64 1.34 -18.83
C TRP A 332 -11.18 1.79 -18.93
N PRO A 333 -10.82 2.67 -19.90
CA PRO A 333 -11.63 3.26 -20.97
C PRO A 333 -11.51 2.48 -22.29
N MET A 334 -11.05 1.23 -22.26
CA MET A 334 -10.74 0.44 -23.46
C MET A 334 -11.98 0.08 -24.27
N ILE A 335 -13.13 -0.05 -23.61
CA ILE A 335 -14.40 -0.43 -24.23
C ILE A 335 -15.38 0.76 -24.19
N PRO A 336 -16.02 1.15 -25.31
CA PRO A 336 -16.82 2.38 -25.38
C PRO A 336 -18.03 2.47 -24.42
N PHE A 337 -18.58 1.33 -24.00
CA PHE A 337 -19.73 1.25 -23.10
C PHE A 337 -19.33 0.94 -21.64
N ALA A 338 -18.04 0.75 -21.37
CA ALA A 338 -17.57 0.62 -20.01
C ALA A 338 -17.69 1.99 -19.31
N GLU A 339 -18.18 2.00 -18.08
CA GLU A 339 -18.36 3.21 -17.29
C GLU A 339 -17.37 3.26 -16.12
N CYS A 340 -17.09 4.47 -15.64
CA CYS A 340 -16.20 4.72 -14.52
C CYS A 340 -16.76 5.86 -13.68
N ASN A 341 -17.54 5.47 -12.67
CA ASN A 341 -18.42 6.38 -11.95
C ASN A 341 -17.89 6.55 -10.52
N MET A 342 -17.83 7.78 -10.04
CA MET A 342 -17.49 8.04 -8.64
C MET A 342 -18.71 7.86 -7.73
N PRO A 343 -18.55 7.29 -6.53
CA PRO A 343 -19.59 7.34 -5.51
C PRO A 343 -19.95 8.79 -5.17
N ASN A 344 -21.25 9.07 -4.98
CA ASN A 344 -21.75 10.45 -4.87
C ASN A 344 -21.15 11.23 -3.70
N ASN A 345 -20.98 10.59 -2.54
CA ASN A 345 -20.48 11.27 -1.34
C ASN A 345 -18.98 11.00 -1.08
N ALA A 346 -18.26 10.39 -2.02
CA ALA A 346 -16.81 10.25 -1.94
C ALA A 346 -16.10 11.57 -2.26
N SER A 347 -15.13 11.96 -1.44
CA SER A 347 -14.35 13.18 -1.66
C SER A 347 -12.86 12.98 -1.45
N TYR A 348 -12.08 13.72 -2.24
CA TYR A 348 -10.64 13.87 -2.06
C TYR A 348 -10.35 15.35 -1.79
N ILE A 349 -9.70 15.64 -0.66
CA ILE A 349 -9.37 17.01 -0.23
C ILE A 349 -7.88 17.08 0.12
N ASP A 350 -7.20 18.18 -0.22
CA ASP A 350 -5.82 18.43 0.22
C ASP A 350 -4.83 17.30 -0.12
N ILE A 351 -4.85 16.86 -1.38
CA ILE A 351 -3.96 15.81 -1.90
C ILE A 351 -2.78 16.46 -2.61
N THR A 352 -1.55 16.13 -2.22
CA THR A 352 -0.32 16.64 -2.83
C THR A 352 0.55 15.51 -3.35
N LEU A 353 0.93 15.59 -4.63
CA LEU A 353 1.95 14.75 -5.25
C LEU A 353 3.16 15.64 -5.53
N ARG A 354 4.29 15.43 -4.85
CA ARG A 354 5.50 16.26 -4.97
C ARG A 354 6.74 15.48 -5.37
N ASN A 355 7.58 16.05 -6.22
CA ASN A 355 8.84 15.44 -6.67
C ASN A 355 8.62 14.00 -7.16
N ILE A 356 7.68 13.84 -8.09
CA ILE A 356 7.34 12.53 -8.65
C ILE A 356 7.94 12.45 -10.05
N GLU A 357 8.72 11.41 -10.30
CA GLU A 357 9.32 11.12 -11.61
C GLU A 357 8.69 9.85 -12.18
N ILE A 358 7.94 9.99 -13.27
CA ILE A 358 7.32 8.88 -13.99
C ILE A 358 8.13 8.66 -15.27
N ILE A 359 8.64 7.46 -15.50
CA ILE A 359 9.52 7.15 -16.64
C ILE A 359 8.91 6.02 -17.46
N ASP A 360 8.83 6.20 -18.77
CA ASP A 360 8.34 5.19 -19.73
C ASP A 360 6.96 4.58 -19.39
N PRO A 361 5.94 5.36 -18.99
CA PRO A 361 4.66 4.78 -18.59
C PRO A 361 3.88 4.21 -19.77
N LYS A 362 3.12 3.11 -19.59
CA LYS A 362 2.15 2.66 -20.61
C LYS A 362 0.92 3.56 -20.68
N LYS A 363 0.44 4.10 -19.55
CA LYS A 363 -0.60 5.15 -19.50
C LYS A 363 -0.27 6.15 -18.39
N THR A 364 -0.59 7.42 -18.63
CA THR A 364 -0.15 8.53 -17.77
C THR A 364 -0.93 8.58 -16.45
N GLY A 365 -2.23 8.88 -16.49
CA GLY A 365 -3.01 8.87 -15.26
C GLY A 365 -4.46 9.32 -15.37
N VAL A 366 -5.18 9.12 -14.27
CA VAL A 366 -6.63 9.32 -14.15
C VAL A 366 -6.91 10.06 -12.85
N ILE A 367 -7.70 11.12 -12.93
CA ILE A 367 -8.17 11.91 -11.79
C ILE A 367 -9.67 12.14 -11.97
N ILE A 368 -10.50 11.45 -11.20
CA ILE A 368 -11.96 11.52 -11.34
C ILE A 368 -12.60 11.76 -9.97
N GLY A 369 -13.15 12.97 -9.79
CA GLY A 369 -13.98 13.32 -8.64
C GLY A 369 -15.47 13.01 -8.85
N SER A 370 -16.23 13.03 -7.74
CA SER A 370 -17.69 12.99 -7.79
C SER A 370 -18.25 14.29 -8.38
N GLU A 371 -19.32 14.19 -9.17
CA GLU A 371 -20.02 15.37 -9.69
C GLU A 371 -20.71 16.16 -8.57
N THR A 372 -21.23 15.45 -7.56
CA THR A 372 -21.92 16.04 -6.39
C THR A 372 -20.95 16.43 -5.28
N ASN A 373 -19.78 15.79 -5.22
CA ASN A 373 -18.73 16.10 -4.26
C ASN A 373 -17.34 16.19 -4.94
N PRO A 374 -17.06 17.27 -5.68
CA PRO A 374 -15.83 17.41 -6.46
C PRO A 374 -14.57 17.35 -5.59
N MET A 375 -13.46 16.94 -6.19
CA MET A 375 -12.15 16.96 -5.51
C MET A 375 -11.72 18.40 -5.22
N ILE A 376 -11.09 18.65 -4.09
CA ILE A 376 -10.64 19.99 -3.66
C ILE A 376 -9.14 19.98 -3.37
N ASN A 377 -8.43 20.99 -3.90
CA ASN A 377 -7.01 21.25 -3.60
C ASN A 377 -6.06 20.08 -3.94
N ILE A 378 -6.24 19.48 -5.12
CA ILE A 378 -5.31 18.48 -5.66
C ILE A 378 -4.10 19.20 -6.29
N THR A 379 -2.90 18.97 -5.73
CA THR A 379 -1.67 19.68 -6.08
C THR A 379 -0.64 18.75 -6.70
N PHE A 380 -0.09 19.14 -7.86
CA PHE A 380 1.03 18.47 -8.54
C PHE A 380 2.30 19.34 -8.43
N ASP A 381 3.06 19.02 -7.41
CA ASP A 381 4.33 19.49 -6.85
C ASP A 381 5.67 19.19 -7.59
N ASN A 382 6.03 19.68 -8.79
CA ASN A 382 7.21 19.12 -9.51
C ASN A 382 7.02 17.62 -9.85
N VAL A 383 6.00 17.34 -10.65
CA VAL A 383 5.70 15.99 -11.19
C VAL A 383 6.12 15.95 -12.65
N VAL A 384 7.00 15.01 -13.00
CA VAL A 384 7.62 14.88 -14.32
C VAL A 384 7.24 13.55 -14.93
N VAL A 385 6.83 13.56 -16.21
CA VAL A 385 6.62 12.34 -16.99
C VAL A 385 7.58 12.32 -18.17
N GLN A 386 8.41 11.29 -18.24
CA GLN A 386 9.36 11.06 -19.33
C GLN A 386 8.83 9.98 -20.27
N ASN A 387 9.07 10.19 -21.57
CA ASN A 387 8.64 9.28 -22.63
C ASN A 387 7.15 8.90 -22.57
N ALA A 388 6.32 9.87 -22.17
CA ALA A 388 4.88 9.70 -22.12
C ALA A 388 4.35 9.23 -23.48
N PRO A 389 3.56 8.15 -23.53
CA PRO A 389 3.03 7.64 -24.78
C PRO A 389 1.88 8.55 -25.23
N SER A 390 1.40 8.41 -26.47
CA SER A 390 0.39 9.33 -27.01
C SER A 390 -0.99 9.21 -26.36
N ASN A 391 -1.19 8.23 -25.48
CA ASN A 391 -2.45 7.76 -24.96
C ASN A 391 -2.81 8.30 -23.56
N TYR A 392 -4.12 8.50 -23.46
CA TYR A 392 -5.01 8.69 -22.32
C TYR A 392 -4.49 9.33 -21.02
N PHE A 393 -5.03 10.52 -20.78
CA PHE A 393 -5.14 11.17 -19.48
C PHE A 393 -6.60 11.57 -19.30
N GLU A 394 -7.16 11.39 -18.10
CA GLU A 394 -8.52 11.83 -17.77
C GLU A 394 -8.52 12.69 -16.51
N CYS A 395 -9.25 13.81 -16.56
CA CYS A 395 -9.46 14.70 -15.42
C CYS A 395 -10.91 15.17 -15.37
N LYS A 396 -11.64 14.83 -14.31
CA LYS A 396 -13.06 15.17 -14.12
C LYS A 396 -13.33 15.62 -12.70
N ASN A 397 -14.20 16.63 -12.55
CA ASN A 397 -14.74 17.11 -11.27
C ASN A 397 -13.67 17.45 -10.22
N VAL A 398 -12.69 18.28 -10.62
CA VAL A 398 -11.62 18.77 -9.75
C VAL A 398 -11.71 20.29 -9.62
N GLN A 399 -11.71 20.78 -8.39
CA GLN A 399 -11.79 22.20 -8.03
C GLN A 399 -10.51 22.67 -7.32
N SER A 400 -10.21 23.96 -7.49
CA SER A 400 -9.10 24.65 -6.81
C SER A 400 -9.66 25.86 -6.06
N GLU A 401 -9.59 25.85 -4.72
CA GLU A 401 -10.06 26.98 -3.88
C GLU A 401 -9.02 28.11 -3.75
N ARG A 402 -7.73 27.87 -4.06
CA ARG A 402 -6.72 28.94 -3.95
C ARG A 402 -6.84 29.93 -5.11
N LYS A 403 -7.11 31.20 -4.76
CA LYS A 403 -7.00 32.39 -5.65
C LYS A 403 -5.56 32.59 -6.20
N GLU A 404 -4.59 31.85 -5.71
CA GLU A 404 -3.25 31.75 -6.29
C GLU A 404 -3.24 30.63 -7.33
N LYS A 405 -3.11 31.03 -8.60
CA LYS A 405 -3.13 30.18 -9.80
C LYS A 405 -2.03 29.11 -9.79
N LYS A 406 -2.20 28.02 -9.06
CA LYS A 406 -1.48 26.77 -9.33
C LYS A 406 -2.33 25.96 -10.32
N LYS A 407 -2.04 26.16 -11.61
CA LYS A 407 -2.68 25.40 -12.69
C LYS A 407 -2.04 24.02 -12.73
N VAL A 408 -2.87 22.97 -12.76
CA VAL A 408 -2.48 21.66 -13.27
C VAL A 408 -2.14 21.85 -14.75
N ILE A 409 -0.86 21.72 -15.12
CA ILE A 409 -0.40 21.83 -16.51
C ILE A 409 0.37 20.55 -16.83
N TRP A 410 -0.21 19.71 -17.68
CA TRP A 410 0.46 18.56 -18.27
C TRP A 410 1.16 19.02 -19.55
N PHE A 411 2.49 18.90 -19.61
CA PHE A 411 3.24 19.21 -20.82
C PHE A 411 3.49 17.93 -21.62
N LYS A 412 3.15 17.98 -22.91
CA LYS A 412 3.61 17.00 -23.91
C LYS A 412 4.82 17.59 -24.63
N ARG A 413 6.00 16.95 -24.56
CA ARG A 413 7.09 17.23 -25.51
C ARG A 413 7.84 15.96 -25.90
N LYS A 414 8.06 15.81 -27.21
CA LYS A 414 9.08 14.93 -27.78
C LYS A 414 10.44 15.50 -27.37
N LEU A 415 11.26 14.68 -26.74
CA LEU A 415 12.69 14.88 -26.42
C LEU A 415 12.96 15.80 -25.20
N ASP A 416 13.36 15.14 -24.11
CA ASP A 416 14.23 15.52 -22.99
C ASP A 416 13.90 16.76 -22.10
N VAL A 417 13.69 16.43 -20.79
CA VAL A 417 13.93 17.18 -19.52
C VAL A 417 12.85 18.12 -18.92
N VAL A 418 12.48 17.76 -17.67
CA VAL A 418 11.95 18.50 -16.47
C VAL A 418 10.56 19.17 -16.53
N GLY A 419 9.65 18.65 -15.69
CA GLY A 419 8.40 19.32 -15.29
C GLY A 419 8.64 20.28 -14.14
N ILE A 420 8.49 21.57 -14.38
CA ILE A 420 8.70 22.66 -13.40
C ILE A 420 7.34 23.09 -12.81
N ILE A 421 7.21 23.15 -11.48
CA ILE A 421 6.42 24.22 -10.84
C ILE A 421 7.24 25.49 -10.90
N ILE A 422 6.63 26.58 -11.37
CA ILE A 422 7.30 27.86 -11.64
C ILE A 422 8.06 28.36 -10.39
N HIS A 423 9.33 28.01 -10.33
CA HIS A 423 10.43 28.87 -9.91
C HIS A 423 11.42 28.85 -11.09
N ILE A 424 11.61 29.99 -11.74
CA ILE A 424 12.44 30.11 -12.95
C ILE A 424 13.90 29.90 -12.54
N SER A 425 14.46 28.74 -12.87
CA SER A 425 15.91 28.56 -13.01
C SER A 425 16.18 28.02 -14.42
N TYR A 426 17.12 28.68 -15.11
CA TYR A 426 17.32 28.62 -16.56
C TYR A 426 18.14 27.40 -17.00
N SER A 427 17.77 26.80 -18.15
CA SER A 427 18.71 26.23 -19.12
C SER A 427 18.11 26.29 -20.55
N TYR A 428 18.99 26.28 -21.55
CA TYR A 428 18.88 26.92 -22.87
C TYR A 428 17.97 26.23 -23.92
N GLN A 429 17.38 27.10 -24.76
CA GLN A 429 16.94 26.97 -26.17
C GLN A 429 16.16 25.72 -26.64
N HIS A 430 14.92 25.94 -27.10
CA HIS A 430 14.43 25.66 -28.48
C HIS A 430 12.93 26.00 -28.60
N GLN A 431 12.49 26.54 -29.75
CA GLN A 431 11.11 26.95 -30.07
C GLN A 431 10.03 25.97 -29.55
N PHE A 432 9.02 26.51 -28.87
CA PHE A 432 8.02 25.73 -28.13
C PHE A 432 6.64 25.79 -28.81
N LEU A 433 6.04 24.62 -29.03
CA LEU A 433 4.60 24.47 -29.26
C LEU A 433 4.01 23.86 -27.98
N PHE A 434 3.25 24.63 -27.22
CA PHE A 434 2.67 24.21 -25.94
C PHE A 434 1.22 23.74 -26.13
N TYR A 435 0.88 22.56 -25.61
CA TYR A 435 -0.51 22.16 -25.38
C TYR A 435 -0.83 22.35 -23.90
N LEU A 436 -1.79 23.23 -23.59
CA LEU A 436 -2.34 23.42 -22.24
C LEU A 436 -3.57 22.53 -22.10
N LEU A 437 -3.50 21.48 -21.28
CA LEU A 437 -4.67 20.73 -20.84
C LEU A 437 -5.05 21.23 -19.45
N ASN A 438 -6.23 21.84 -19.32
CA ASN A 438 -6.70 22.54 -18.13
C ASN A 438 -7.97 21.86 -17.61
N CYS A 439 -8.02 21.49 -16.32
CA CYS A 439 -9.16 20.80 -15.70
C CYS A 439 -10.34 21.73 -15.32
N SER A 440 -10.24 23.06 -15.49
CA SER A 440 -11.36 23.97 -15.23
C SER A 440 -12.19 24.19 -16.51
N SER A 441 -13.51 24.03 -16.44
CA SER A 441 -14.50 24.19 -17.53
C SER A 441 -14.64 25.61 -18.11
N ILE A 442 -13.64 26.49 -18.00
CA ILE A 442 -13.63 27.81 -18.63
C ILE A 442 -12.54 27.85 -19.71
N ILE A 443 -12.95 27.55 -20.95
CA ILE A 443 -12.15 27.94 -22.13
C ILE A 443 -12.25 29.46 -22.26
N ARG A 444 -11.19 30.18 -21.88
CA ARG A 444 -10.88 31.44 -22.53
C ARG A 444 -9.55 31.26 -23.25
N ARG A 445 -9.56 31.40 -24.59
CA ARG A 445 -8.34 31.67 -25.35
C ARG A 445 -7.72 32.93 -24.72
N ILE A 446 -6.52 32.82 -24.18
CA ILE A 446 -5.74 34.00 -23.78
C ILE A 446 -4.60 34.09 -24.78
N ASN A 447 -4.72 35.04 -25.70
CA ASN A 447 -3.65 35.37 -26.64
C ASN A 447 -2.59 36.19 -25.89
N PHE A 448 -1.34 35.75 -25.96
CA PHE A 448 -0.19 36.54 -25.52
C PHE A 448 0.61 36.96 -26.76
N ARG A 449 1.07 38.21 -26.77
CA ARG A 449 2.05 38.67 -27.74
C ARG A 449 3.41 38.75 -27.05
N VAL A 450 4.42 38.14 -27.67
CA VAL A 450 5.81 38.29 -27.24
C VAL A 450 6.37 39.53 -27.93
N VAL A 451 6.77 40.53 -27.15
CA VAL A 451 7.42 41.74 -27.67
C VAL A 451 8.90 41.67 -27.31
N PHE A 452 9.75 41.71 -28.34
CA PHE A 452 11.21 41.70 -28.21
C PHE A 452 11.72 43.14 -28.28
N ILE A 453 12.49 43.56 -27.28
CA ILE A 453 13.12 44.88 -27.24
C ILE A 453 14.62 44.70 -27.51
N PHE A 454 15.07 45.29 -28.62
CA PHE A 454 16.47 45.26 -29.05
C PHE A 454 17.10 46.63 -28.87
N ASP A 455 18.36 46.64 -28.42
CA ASP A 455 19.27 47.78 -28.44
C ASP A 455 20.56 47.40 -29.18
N SER A 456 21.49 48.34 -29.32
CA SER A 456 22.63 48.29 -30.25
C SER A 456 23.65 47.16 -30.01
N ILE A 457 23.44 46.32 -28.99
CA ILE A 457 24.31 45.20 -28.63
C ILE A 457 23.53 43.86 -28.63
N GLY A 458 22.22 43.85 -28.91
CA GLY A 458 21.42 42.63 -29.05
C GLY A 458 20.10 42.65 -28.28
N LEU A 459 19.51 41.46 -28.06
CA LEU A 459 18.23 41.31 -27.38
C LEU A 459 18.39 41.46 -25.85
N ASN A 460 17.96 42.57 -25.27
CA ASN A 460 18.12 42.84 -23.83
C ASN A 460 16.92 42.43 -22.96
N ARG A 461 15.69 42.46 -23.51
CA ARG A 461 14.46 42.09 -22.77
C ARG A 461 13.37 41.58 -23.70
N PHE A 462 12.51 40.71 -23.17
CA PHE A 462 11.19 40.45 -23.74
C PHE A 462 10.12 40.65 -22.67
N THR A 463 8.93 41.09 -23.08
CA THR A 463 7.76 41.20 -22.22
C THR A 463 6.62 40.35 -22.80
N LEU A 464 5.89 39.69 -21.91
CA LEU A 464 4.65 38.98 -22.26
C LEU A 464 3.48 39.92 -22.01
N GLU A 465 2.93 40.45 -23.08
CA GLU A 465 1.74 41.30 -23.00
C GLU A 465 0.50 40.44 -23.23
N LYS A 466 -0.43 40.50 -22.28
CA LYS A 466 -1.77 39.94 -22.45
C LYS A 466 -2.46 40.75 -23.54
N VAL A 467 -2.78 40.12 -24.67
CA VAL A 467 -3.58 40.76 -25.70
C VAL A 467 -4.98 40.94 -25.10
N ARG A 468 -5.42 42.19 -24.89
CA ARG A 468 -6.83 42.46 -24.62
C ARG A 468 -7.59 42.13 -25.90
N ASP A 469 -8.52 41.19 -25.80
CA ASP A 469 -9.50 40.98 -26.87
C ASP A 469 -10.21 42.33 -27.11
N ARG A 470 -10.28 42.75 -28.38
CA ARG A 470 -11.14 43.86 -28.78
C ARG A 470 -12.58 43.38 -28.89
#